data_AF-K9TDY9-F1
#
_entry.id   AF-K9TDY9-F1
#
_cell.length_a   1.000
_cell.length_b   1.000
_cell.length_c   1.000
_cell.angle_alpha   90.00
_cell.angle_beta   90.00
_cell.angle_gamma   90.00
#
_symmetry.space_group_name_H-M   'P 1'
#
loop_
_entity.id
_entity.type
_entity.pdbx_description
1 polymer ?
#
loop_
_entity_poly.entity_id
_entity_poly.type
_entity_poly.pdbx_seq_one_letter_code
_entity_poly.pdbx_strand_id
1 'polypeptide(L)'
;MQRALNIRKPNQVMEIAPEERNNIEGGMIRYRYGPWDPSYYAILGRLIGKELVKTISNQQGLSYRTTEKGGTIANLLGEESSWSETNQRIKLLKRNFDISGNKLKNFIYENFPEIVNTSLGEKL
;
A
#
# COMPACT_ATOMS: atom_id res chain seq x y z
N MET A 1 0.51 11.35 -3.93
CA MET A 1 1.52 10.39 -4.45
C MET A 1 2.62 11.06 -5.28
N GLN A 2 2.29 12.10 -6.06
CA GLN A 2 3.21 12.86 -6.92
C GLN A 2 4.52 13.33 -6.22
N ARG A 3 4.45 13.91 -5.02
CA ARG A 3 5.64 14.44 -4.33
C ARG A 3 6.66 13.34 -3.99
N ALA A 4 6.19 12.22 -3.43
CA ALA A 4 7.05 11.05 -3.16
C ALA A 4 7.77 10.55 -4.43
N LEU A 5 7.05 10.55 -5.54
CA LEU A 5 7.58 10.15 -6.84
C LEU A 5 8.60 11.14 -7.39
N ASN A 6 8.34 12.44 -7.28
CA ASN A 6 9.28 13.49 -7.68
C ASN A 6 10.58 13.44 -6.87
N ILE A 7 10.51 13.14 -5.56
CA ILE A 7 11.72 13.01 -4.73
C ILE A 7 12.58 11.83 -5.20
N ARG A 8 11.95 10.68 -5.52
CA ARG A 8 12.69 9.46 -5.85
C ARG A 8 13.10 9.37 -7.32
N LYS A 9 12.34 10.01 -8.22
CA LYS A 9 12.52 9.98 -9.68
C LYS A 9 12.20 11.37 -10.29
N PRO A 10 12.99 12.41 -9.99
CA PRO A 10 12.69 13.79 -10.38
C PRO A 10 12.64 14.02 -11.90
N ASN A 11 13.36 13.21 -12.67
CA ASN A 11 13.49 13.37 -14.13
C ASN A 11 12.58 12.43 -14.93
N GLN A 12 11.63 11.74 -14.28
CA GLN A 12 10.73 10.81 -14.95
C GLN A 12 9.32 11.39 -15.01
N VAL A 13 8.82 11.64 -16.22
CA VAL A 13 7.41 11.98 -16.43
C VAL A 13 6.57 10.76 -16.08
N MET A 14 5.72 10.89 -15.05
CA MET A 14 4.80 9.85 -14.62
C MET A 14 3.39 10.32 -14.87
N GLU A 15 2.63 9.54 -15.64
CA GLU A 15 1.20 9.73 -15.79
C GLU A 15 0.53 9.40 -14.45
N ILE A 16 0.11 10.44 -13.77
CA ILE A 16 -0.58 10.37 -12.49
C ILE A 16 -1.98 10.94 -12.70
N ALA A 17 -2.98 10.17 -12.25
CA ALA A 17 -4.38 10.51 -12.39
C ALA A 17 -4.67 11.91 -11.81
N PRO A 18 -5.59 12.69 -12.39
CA PRO A 18 -5.90 14.03 -11.91
C PRO A 18 -6.29 14.08 -10.42
N GLU A 19 -7.00 13.06 -9.91
CA GLU A 19 -7.36 13.00 -8.48
C GLU A 19 -6.13 12.84 -7.57
N GLU A 20 -5.05 12.21 -8.05
CA GLU A 20 -3.81 12.03 -7.29
C GLU A 20 -2.94 13.28 -7.21
N ARG A 21 -3.16 14.26 -8.10
CA ARG A 21 -2.48 15.56 -8.07
C ARG A 21 -2.99 16.44 -6.94
N ASN A 22 -4.29 16.32 -6.64
CA ASN A 22 -4.97 17.08 -5.59
C ASN A 22 -5.08 16.31 -4.27
N ASN A 23 -4.75 15.01 -4.26
CA ASN A 23 -4.56 14.23 -3.04
C ASN A 23 -3.22 14.65 -2.41
N ILE A 24 -3.25 15.81 -1.74
CA ILE A 24 -2.37 16.13 -0.60
C ILE A 24 -2.23 14.82 0.15
N GLU A 25 -1.01 14.33 0.36
CA GLU A 25 -0.75 13.04 1.02
C GLU A 25 -1.79 12.79 2.11
N GLY A 26 -2.80 11.96 1.82
CA GLY A 26 -3.98 11.84 2.67
C GLY A 26 -3.48 11.54 4.07
N GLY A 27 -3.59 12.52 4.97
CA GLY A 27 -2.83 12.56 6.21
C GLY A 27 -2.90 11.23 6.90
N MET A 28 -1.80 10.70 7.45
CA MET A 28 -1.57 9.28 7.77
C MET A 28 -2.84 8.50 8.16
N ILE A 29 -3.65 8.10 7.17
CA ILE A 29 -4.84 7.31 7.46
C ILE A 29 -4.27 5.92 7.67
N ARG A 30 -4.31 5.50 8.93
CA ARG A 30 -4.36 4.10 9.31
C ARG A 30 -5.45 3.44 8.45
N TYR A 31 -5.06 2.94 7.28
CA TYR A 31 -5.94 2.29 6.31
C TYR A 31 -6.86 1.30 7.02
N ARG A 32 -8.14 1.33 6.64
CA ARG A 32 -9.09 0.30 7.03
C ARG A 32 -8.49 -1.06 6.68
N TYR A 33 -8.48 -1.97 7.66
CA TYR A 33 -7.84 -3.28 7.54
C TYR A 33 -6.29 -3.26 7.50
N GLY A 34 -5.63 -2.29 8.13
CA GLY A 34 -4.22 -2.42 8.51
C GLY A 34 -4.05 -3.07 9.89
N PRO A 35 -2.83 -3.42 10.32
CA PRO A 35 -2.57 -4.17 11.58
C PRO A 35 -3.13 -3.55 12.87
N TRP A 36 -3.49 -2.27 12.83
CA TRP A 36 -4.12 -1.51 13.92
C TRP A 36 -5.67 -1.61 13.93
N ASP A 37 -6.28 -2.11 12.86
CA ASP A 37 -7.73 -2.32 12.77
C ASP A 37 -8.09 -3.65 13.43
N PRO A 38 -9.05 -3.70 14.38
CA PRO A 38 -9.48 -4.95 15.02
C PRO A 38 -9.92 -6.03 14.01
N SER A 39 -10.40 -5.61 12.84
CA SER A 39 -10.86 -6.49 11.77
C SER A 39 -9.72 -7.11 10.96
N TYR A 40 -8.48 -6.63 11.11
CA TYR A 40 -7.33 -7.04 10.31
C TYR A 40 -7.13 -8.56 10.31
N TYR A 41 -7.03 -9.14 11.51
CA TYR A 41 -6.79 -10.57 11.66
C TYR A 41 -7.99 -11.41 11.23
N ALA A 42 -9.22 -10.88 11.33
CA ALA A 42 -10.41 -11.56 10.83
C ALA A 42 -10.39 -11.66 9.29
N ILE A 43 -10.01 -10.59 8.59
CA ILE A 43 -9.85 -10.60 7.14
C ILE A 43 -8.70 -11.50 6.72
N LEU A 44 -7.55 -11.37 7.38
CA LEU A 44 -6.38 -12.19 7.08
C LEU A 44 -6.67 -13.68 7.28
N GLY A 45 -7.37 -14.03 8.37
CA GLY A 45 -7.83 -15.40 8.63
C GLY A 45 -8.77 -15.92 7.54
N ARG A 46 -9.68 -15.08 7.02
CA ARG A 46 -10.55 -15.45 5.89
C ARG A 46 -9.76 -15.67 4.59
N LEU A 47 -8.75 -14.85 4.32
CA LEU A 47 -7.89 -15.03 3.14
C LEU A 47 -7.06 -16.31 3.23
N ILE A 48 -6.58 -16.65 4.44
CA ILE A 48 -5.87 -17.90 4.71
C ILE A 48 -6.81 -19.10 4.55
N GLY A 49 -7.99 -19.07 5.17
CA GLY A 49 -8.98 -20.14 5.08
C GLY A 49 -9.54 -20.36 3.66
N LYS A 50 -9.45 -19.34 2.79
CA LYS A 50 -9.78 -19.44 1.35
C LYS A 50 -8.58 -19.81 0.47
N GLU A 51 -7.41 -20.01 1.08
CA GLU A 51 -6.14 -20.32 0.41
C GLU A 51 -5.68 -19.24 -0.58
N LEU A 52 -6.07 -17.98 -0.35
CA LEU A 52 -5.62 -16.84 -1.16
C LEU A 52 -4.29 -16.29 -0.67
N VAL A 53 -4.03 -16.47 0.63
CA VAL A 53 -2.80 -16.11 1.31
C VAL A 53 -2.35 -17.33 2.12
N LYS A 54 -1.03 -17.53 2.22
CA LYS A 54 -0.42 -18.53 3.10
C LYS A 54 0.53 -17.87 4.10
N THR A 55 0.69 -18.52 5.24
CA THR A 55 1.69 -18.14 6.23
C THR A 55 3.05 -18.71 5.84
N ILE A 56 4.11 -17.99 6.15
CA ILE A 56 5.49 -18.41 5.96
C ILE A 56 6.20 -18.13 7.28
N SER A 57 6.79 -19.17 7.86
CA SER A 57 7.64 -18.98 9.04
C SER A 57 8.94 -18.29 8.63
N ASN A 58 9.34 -17.27 9.39
CA ASN A 58 10.65 -16.65 9.27
C ASN A 58 11.31 -16.60 10.66
N GLN A 59 12.60 -16.24 10.71
CA GLN A 59 13.35 -16.19 11.98
C GLN A 59 12.79 -15.18 13.01
N GLN A 60 11.92 -14.27 12.58
CA GLN A 60 11.38 -13.16 13.37
C GLN A 60 9.88 -13.32 13.65
N GLY A 61 9.27 -14.47 13.29
CA GLY A 61 7.85 -14.75 13.44
C GLY A 61 7.16 -15.21 12.16
N LEU A 62 5.95 -14.70 11.93
CA LEU A 62 5.08 -15.14 10.84
C LEU A 62 5.02 -14.07 9.74
N SER A 63 5.37 -14.48 8.52
CA SER A 63 5.14 -13.71 7.29
C SER A 63 3.93 -14.24 6.55
N TYR A 64 3.44 -13.44 5.60
CA TYR A 64 2.35 -13.80 4.71
C TYR A 64 2.80 -13.71 3.27
N ARG A 65 2.27 -14.59 2.42
CA ARG A 65 2.53 -14.56 0.97
C ARG A 65 1.26 -14.93 0.22
N THR A 66 1.00 -14.24 -0.87
CA THR A 66 -0.07 -14.60 -1.82
C THR A 66 0.20 -15.99 -2.40
N THR A 67 -0.84 -16.82 -2.51
CA THR A 67 -0.76 -18.11 -3.23
C THR A 67 -0.92 -17.90 -4.74
N GLU A 68 -0.73 -18.95 -5.54
CA GLU A 68 -1.03 -18.88 -6.98
C GLU A 68 -2.52 -18.55 -7.20
N LYS A 69 -3.42 -19.25 -6.49
CA LYS A 69 -4.87 -19.00 -6.48
C LYS A 69 -5.20 -17.56 -6.12
N GLY A 70 -4.58 -17.03 -5.07
CA GLY A 70 -4.74 -15.63 -4.67
C GLY A 70 -4.24 -14.65 -5.72
N GLY A 71 -3.12 -14.96 -6.38
CA GLY A 71 -2.56 -14.17 -7.47
C GLY A 71 -3.49 -14.11 -8.67
N THR A 72 -4.03 -15.25 -9.10
CA THR A 72 -5.00 -15.33 -10.20
C THR A 72 -6.24 -14.48 -9.90
N ILE A 73 -6.82 -14.59 -8.71
CA ILE A 73 -8.00 -13.81 -8.33
C ILE A 73 -7.68 -12.31 -8.25
N ALA A 74 -6.52 -11.93 -7.69
CA ALA A 74 -6.09 -10.54 -7.64
C ALA A 74 -5.90 -9.95 -9.05
N ASN A 75 -5.39 -10.74 -10.00
CA ASN A 75 -5.26 -10.32 -11.39
C ASN A 75 -6.63 -10.11 -12.04
N LEU A 76 -7.57 -11.05 -11.89
CA LEU A 76 -8.94 -10.92 -12.40
C LEU A 76 -9.63 -9.68 -11.82
N LEU A 77 -9.51 -9.44 -10.51
CA LEU A 77 -10.03 -8.22 -9.89
C LEU A 77 -9.37 -6.96 -10.48
N GLY A 78 -8.09 -7.01 -10.82
CA GLY A 78 -7.38 -5.88 -11.42
C GLY A 78 -7.77 -5.57 -12.86
N GLU A 79 -8.47 -6.48 -13.55
CA GLU A 79 -9.03 -6.29 -14.90
C GLU A 79 -10.40 -5.59 -14.86
N GLU A 80 -11.09 -5.65 -13.73
CA GLU A 80 -12.36 -4.97 -13.53
C GLU A 80 -12.17 -3.45 -13.52
N SER A 81 -13.02 -2.74 -14.27
CA SER A 81 -12.97 -1.28 -14.40
C SER A 81 -13.04 -0.56 -13.05
N SER A 82 -13.82 -1.10 -12.10
CA SER A 82 -13.97 -0.57 -10.74
C SER A 82 -12.68 -0.60 -9.92
N TRP A 83 -11.70 -1.42 -10.30
CA TRP A 83 -10.40 -1.55 -9.65
C TRP A 83 -9.26 -0.90 -10.44
N SER A 84 -9.52 -0.33 -11.62
CA SER A 84 -8.51 0.19 -12.53
C SER A 84 -7.56 1.20 -11.87
N GLU A 85 -8.10 2.18 -11.14
CA GLU A 85 -7.35 3.19 -10.39
C GLU A 85 -6.46 2.54 -9.30
N THR A 86 -7.03 1.60 -8.54
CA THR A 86 -6.28 0.88 -7.49
C THR A 86 -5.16 0.03 -8.08
N ASN A 87 -5.42 -0.64 -9.21
CA ASN A 87 -4.43 -1.46 -9.91
C ASN A 87 -3.27 -0.59 -10.45
N GLN A 88 -3.59 0.57 -11.04
CA GLN A 88 -2.59 1.54 -11.50
C GLN A 88 -1.72 2.02 -10.33
N ARG A 89 -2.32 2.40 -9.20
CA ARG A 89 -1.62 2.80 -7.98
C ARG A 89 -0.67 1.74 -7.45
N ILE A 90 -1.14 0.50 -7.31
CA ILE A 90 -0.33 -0.62 -6.83
C ILE A 90 0.87 -0.87 -7.74
N LYS A 91 0.67 -0.86 -9.06
CA LYS A 91 1.76 -1.02 -10.05
C LYS A 91 2.78 0.10 -9.95
N LEU A 92 2.31 1.33 -9.81
CA LEU A 92 3.17 2.51 -9.69
C LEU A 92 4.00 2.45 -8.40
N LEU A 93 3.37 2.12 -7.27
CA LEU A 93 4.05 1.91 -5.99
C LEU A 93 5.05 0.76 -6.06
N LYS A 94 4.69 -0.40 -6.62
CA LYS A 94 5.61 -1.51 -6.77
C LYS A 94 6.80 -1.14 -7.63
N ARG A 95 6.60 -0.44 -8.76
CA ARG A 95 7.70 -0.05 -9.65
C ARG A 95 8.66 0.94 -8.99
N ASN A 96 8.14 1.89 -8.22
CA ASN A 96 8.93 3.01 -7.71
C ASN A 96 9.31 2.88 -6.23
N PHE A 97 8.65 2.02 -5.46
CA PHE A 97 8.83 1.87 -4.01
C PHE A 97 9.03 0.42 -3.56
N ASP A 98 9.63 -0.42 -4.40
CA ASP A 98 10.07 -1.78 -4.01
C ASP A 98 11.30 -1.75 -3.09
N ILE A 99 11.10 -1.33 -1.85
CA ILE A 99 12.14 -1.20 -0.82
C ILE A 99 11.67 -1.84 0.48
N SER A 100 12.61 -2.12 1.38
CA SER A 100 12.26 -2.65 2.69
C SER A 100 11.40 -1.68 3.49
N GLY A 101 10.56 -2.21 4.39
CA GLY A 101 9.70 -1.41 5.25
C GLY A 101 10.48 -0.36 6.06
N ASN A 102 11.69 -0.67 6.52
CA ASN A 102 12.54 0.29 7.22
C ASN A 102 13.00 1.44 6.31
N LYS A 103 13.41 1.15 5.07
CA LYS A 103 13.78 2.20 4.10
C LYS A 103 12.57 3.07 3.76
N LEU A 104 11.39 2.45 3.60
CA LEU A 104 10.16 3.19 3.31
C LEU A 104 9.75 4.08 4.48
N LYS A 105 9.81 3.57 5.71
CA LYS A 105 9.56 4.33 6.94
C LYS A 105 10.48 5.55 7.03
N ASN A 106 11.78 5.36 6.88
CA ASN A 106 12.75 6.46 6.97
C ASN A 106 12.52 7.48 5.87
N PHE A 107 12.30 7.03 4.63
CA PHE A 107 11.92 7.91 3.52
C PHE A 107 10.68 8.76 3.86
N ILE A 108 9.66 8.16 4.48
CA ILE A 108 8.45 8.89 4.86
C ILE A 108 8.77 9.94 5.93
N TYR A 109 9.50 9.57 6.98
CA TYR A 109 9.83 10.48 8.08
C TYR A 109 10.72 11.65 7.65
N GLU A 110 11.64 11.43 6.72
CA GLU A 110 12.55 12.46 6.21
C GLU A 110 11.86 13.44 5.26
N ASN A 111 10.88 12.97 4.48
CA ASN A 111 10.32 13.75 3.37
C ASN A 111 8.90 14.27 3.61
N PHE A 112 8.19 13.72 4.61
CA PHE A 112 6.81 14.09 4.96
C PHE A 112 6.64 14.27 6.48
N PRO A 113 7.37 15.20 7.12
CA PRO A 113 7.29 15.44 8.56
C PRO A 113 5.89 15.80 9.07
N GLU A 114 5.05 16.40 8.22
CA GLU A 114 3.65 16.75 8.52
C GLU A 114 2.78 15.50 8.77
N ILE A 115 3.07 14.39 8.11
CA ILE A 115 2.33 13.13 8.22
C ILE A 115 2.64 12.40 9.53
N VAL A 116 3.86 12.59 10.06
CA VAL A 116 4.33 11.90 11.28
C VAL A 116 3.61 12.40 12.53
N ASN A 117 3.17 13.66 12.52
CA ASN A 117 2.57 14.32 13.69
C ASN A 117 1.03 14.34 13.66
N THR A 118 0.38 13.78 12.64
CA THR A 118 -1.09 13.80 12.53
C THR A 118 -1.73 12.69 13.37
N SER A 119 -2.70 13.05 14.21
CA SER A 119 -3.49 12.08 14.98
C SER A 119 -4.59 11.44 14.12
N LEU A 120 -5.06 10.25 14.54
CA LEU A 120 -6.11 9.50 13.83
C LEU A 120 -7.38 10.35 13.62
N GLY A 121 -7.74 10.60 12.36
CA GLY A 121 -9.00 11.26 12.00
C GLY A 121 -8.94 12.78 11.91
N GLU A 122 -7.79 13.40 12.19
CA GLU A 122 -7.59 14.82 11.93
C GLU A 122 -7.34 15.03 10.42
N LYS A 123 -8.16 15.89 9.80
CA LYS A 123 -7.89 16.37 8.45
C LYS A 123 -6.72 17.35 8.52
N LEU A 124 -5.73 17.16 7.65
CA LEU A 124 -4.74 18.19 7.29
C LEU A 124 -5.44 19.37 6.62
#